data_AF-A0A9N9H9D5-F1
#
_entry.id   AF-A0A9N9H9D5-F1
#
_cell.length_a   1.000
_cell.length_b   1.000
_cell.length_c   1.000
_cell.angle_alpha   90.00
_cell.angle_beta   90.00
_cell.angle_gamma   90.00
#
_symmetry.space_group_name_H-M   'P 1'
#
loop_
_entity.id
_entity.type
_entity.pdbx_description
1 polymer ?
#
loop_
_entity_poly.entity_id
_entity_poly.type
_entity_poly.pdbx_seq_one_letter_code
_entity_poly.pdbx_strand_id
1 'polypeptide(L)'
;MATECLYMLKIIRKLQDPVPQYVLGCLPAIATIGVAPWVDFMEKLIWLIRCLGCPFTGLFYTCCVKSDETSLCVYWLSSDRFIRSDNDNLITEIPNRPFGVHAMNIEQSVLMKACVAKASVLERLSSLASLYYILIGIVSEISRVVRPTICDEDWPSIPLALSWTLPAIYRRTIRNNLVAFDPNNILGNYQITVNKLAEHNKNDHYARVTFAALVSIVVPWITVLLAYFTPPIGFYCRSKYLSVLCSIWSFNSILALLSHLKGEKSVNGNGLFHAIFFICGVKIACLLFVLGLLSNQNTWWVGLFGNACDISSACKVAY
;
A
#
# COMPACT_ATOMS: atom_id res chain seq x y z
N MET A 1 19.85 10.63 34.55
CA MET A 1 20.18 9.34 33.92
C MET A 1 19.16 8.22 34.19
N ALA A 2 19.01 7.67 35.41
CA ALA A 2 18.04 6.58 35.68
C ALA A 2 16.56 7.00 35.51
N THR A 3 16.21 8.20 35.96
CA THR A 3 14.87 8.80 35.85
C THR A 3 14.48 9.16 34.41
N GLU A 4 15.44 9.62 33.61
CA GLU A 4 15.23 9.92 32.18
C GLU A 4 15.01 8.64 31.37
N CYS A 5 15.74 7.57 31.69
CA CYS A 5 15.55 6.26 31.06
C CYS A 5 14.14 5.70 31.37
N LEU A 6 13.67 5.86 32.62
CA LEU A 6 12.32 5.46 33.03
C LEU A 6 11.21 6.27 32.35
N TYR A 7 11.45 7.58 32.12
CA TYR A 7 10.53 8.46 31.40
C TYR A 7 10.45 8.13 29.91
N MET A 8 11.60 7.88 29.27
CA MET A 8 11.66 7.44 27.87
C MET A 8 10.96 6.09 27.66
N LEU A 9 11.13 5.14 28.58
CA LEU A 9 10.41 3.86 28.54
C LEU A 9 8.89 4.02 28.66
N LYS A 10 8.40 4.95 29.50
CA LYS A 10 6.98 5.27 29.60
C LYS A 10 6.42 5.89 28.31
N ILE A 11 7.17 6.77 27.66
CA ILE A 11 6.77 7.36 26.37
C ILE A 11 6.72 6.29 25.28
N ILE A 12 7.73 5.42 25.19
CA ILE A 12 7.77 4.34 24.20
C ILE A 12 6.58 3.40 24.40
N ARG A 13 6.24 3.05 25.65
CA ARG A 13 5.04 2.25 25.95
C ARG A 13 3.76 2.96 25.51
N LYS A 14 3.59 4.26 25.78
CA LYS A 14 2.41 5.00 25.29
C LYS A 14 2.33 5.09 23.76
N LEU A 15 3.46 5.21 23.08
CA LEU A 15 3.49 5.18 21.60
C LEU A 15 3.08 3.80 21.05
N GLN A 16 3.20 2.76 21.85
CA GLN A 16 2.70 1.43 21.51
C GLN A 16 1.20 1.28 21.72
N ASP A 17 0.46 2.28 22.22
CA ASP A 17 -0.99 2.22 22.35
C ASP A 17 -1.69 2.16 20.97
N PRO A 18 -2.91 1.58 20.86
CA PRO A 18 -3.59 1.38 19.57
C PRO A 18 -3.83 2.66 18.78
N VAL A 19 -4.13 3.76 19.48
CA VAL A 19 -4.46 5.05 18.88
C VAL A 19 -3.23 5.69 18.20
N PRO A 20 -2.08 5.90 18.88
CA PRO A 20 -0.85 6.33 18.23
C PRO A 20 -0.42 5.45 17.06
N GLN A 21 -0.54 4.13 17.19
CA GLN A 21 -0.19 3.23 16.08
C GLN A 21 -1.08 3.39 14.85
N TYR A 22 -2.38 3.57 15.04
CA TYR A 22 -3.29 3.81 13.93
C TYR A 22 -3.01 5.17 13.27
N VAL A 23 -2.88 6.22 14.08
CA VAL A 23 -2.71 7.60 13.59
C VAL A 23 -1.35 7.82 12.95
N LEU A 24 -0.27 7.34 13.57
CA LEU A 24 1.11 7.59 13.14
C LEU A 24 1.67 6.45 12.27
N GLY A 25 1.10 5.25 12.38
CA GLY A 25 1.50 4.08 11.62
C GLY A 25 0.64 3.85 10.39
N CYS A 26 -0.66 3.64 10.58
CA CYS A 26 -1.58 3.23 9.51
C CYS A 26 -1.93 4.37 8.56
N LEU A 27 -2.34 5.53 9.07
CA LEU A 27 -2.79 6.64 8.20
C LEU A 27 -1.70 7.11 7.23
N PRO A 28 -0.43 7.30 7.63
CA PRO A 28 0.59 7.71 6.67
C PRO A 28 0.98 6.62 5.68
N ALA A 29 0.89 5.34 6.06
CA ALA A 29 1.09 4.23 5.14
C ALA A 29 0.00 4.23 4.04
N ILE A 30 -1.26 4.41 4.43
CA ILE A 30 -2.40 4.54 3.52
C ILE A 30 -2.26 5.79 2.63
N ALA A 31 -1.84 6.92 3.21
CA ALA A 31 -1.60 8.13 2.44
C ALA A 31 -0.48 7.94 1.40
N THR A 32 0.59 7.23 1.76
CA THR A 32 1.75 7.01 0.89
C THR A 32 1.41 6.18 -0.36
N ILE A 33 0.55 5.17 -0.25
CA ILE A 33 0.10 4.38 -1.40
C ILE A 33 -0.91 5.12 -2.29
N GLY A 34 -1.63 6.09 -1.72
CA GLY A 34 -2.69 6.86 -2.38
C GLY A 34 -2.20 8.19 -2.99
N VAL A 35 -0.90 8.41 -3.09
CA VAL A 35 -0.35 9.66 -3.66
C VAL A 35 -0.68 9.73 -5.15
N ALA A 36 -1.33 10.82 -5.55
CA ALA A 36 -1.64 11.13 -6.93
C ALA A 36 -1.47 12.64 -7.21
N PRO A 37 -1.18 13.03 -8.47
CA PRO A 37 -0.77 14.38 -8.82
C PRO A 37 -1.91 15.35 -9.12
N TRP A 38 -3.17 14.90 -9.00
CA TRP A 38 -4.34 15.73 -9.28
C TRP A 38 -4.40 16.98 -8.40
N VAL A 39 -5.16 17.98 -8.83
CA VAL A 39 -5.36 19.19 -8.02
C VAL A 39 -6.47 18.98 -7.00
N ASP A 40 -7.55 18.30 -7.40
CA ASP A 40 -8.72 18.10 -6.56
C ASP A 40 -8.48 17.10 -5.42
N PHE A 41 -8.94 17.47 -4.23
CA PHE A 41 -8.89 16.63 -3.04
C PHE A 41 -9.79 15.39 -3.18
N MET A 42 -10.96 15.53 -3.79
CA MET A 42 -11.91 14.40 -3.90
C MET A 42 -11.35 13.31 -4.82
N GLU A 43 -10.73 13.69 -5.94
CA GLU A 43 -10.06 12.74 -6.83
C GLU A 43 -8.91 11.99 -6.12
N LYS A 44 -8.10 12.69 -5.33
CA LYS A 44 -7.06 12.06 -4.50
C LYS A 44 -7.64 11.10 -3.48
N LEU A 45 -8.72 11.48 -2.81
CA LEU A 45 -9.36 10.65 -1.79
C LEU A 45 -9.95 9.38 -2.43
N ILE A 46 -10.64 9.52 -3.57
CA ILE A 46 -11.17 8.38 -4.34
C ILE A 46 -10.04 7.42 -4.72
N TRP A 47 -8.92 7.97 -5.20
CA TRP A 47 -7.75 7.17 -5.56
C TRP A 47 -7.10 6.47 -4.38
N LEU A 48 -6.93 7.17 -3.26
CA LEU A 48 -6.40 6.59 -2.03
C LEU A 48 -7.27 5.44 -1.54
N ILE A 49 -8.59 5.62 -1.54
CA ILE A 49 -9.56 4.58 -1.18
C ILE A 49 -9.47 3.41 -2.17
N ARG A 50 -9.36 3.68 -3.47
CA ARG A 50 -9.14 2.64 -4.49
C ARG A 50 -7.87 1.84 -4.23
N CYS A 51 -6.75 2.49 -3.93
CA CYS A 51 -5.48 1.84 -3.59
C CYS A 51 -5.56 1.01 -2.32
N LEU A 52 -6.32 1.48 -1.32
CA LEU A 52 -6.61 0.72 -0.12
C LEU A 52 -7.47 -0.52 -0.40
N GLY A 53 -8.40 -0.44 -1.34
CA GLY A 53 -9.23 -1.56 -1.77
C GLY A 53 -8.50 -2.57 -2.67
N CYS A 54 -7.47 -2.12 -3.39
CA CYS A 54 -6.66 -2.94 -4.30
C CYS A 54 -5.15 -2.65 -4.12
N PRO A 55 -4.46 -3.44 -3.28
CA PRO A 55 -3.04 -3.29 -3.02
C PRO A 55 -2.16 -3.31 -4.28
N PHE A 56 -2.50 -4.14 -5.29
CA PHE A 56 -1.77 -4.17 -6.55
C PHE A 56 -1.76 -2.79 -7.23
N THR A 57 -2.90 -2.10 -7.30
CA THR A 57 -2.98 -0.76 -7.87
C THR A 57 -2.11 0.23 -7.09
N GLY A 58 -2.16 0.21 -5.75
CA GLY A 58 -1.33 1.09 -4.91
C GLY A 58 0.17 0.83 -5.04
N LEU A 59 0.58 -0.42 -5.27
CA LEU A 59 1.98 -0.79 -5.45
C LEU A 59 2.48 -0.65 -6.88
N PHE A 60 1.59 -0.65 -7.88
CA PHE A 60 1.99 -0.68 -9.28
C PHE A 60 2.88 0.52 -9.65
N TYR A 61 2.45 1.73 -9.30
CA TYR A 61 3.23 2.94 -9.54
C TYR A 61 4.63 2.84 -8.90
N THR A 62 4.68 2.34 -7.66
CA THR A 62 5.91 2.23 -6.88
C THR A 62 6.86 1.15 -7.39
N CYS A 63 6.37 -0.01 -7.78
CA CYS A 63 7.20 -1.16 -8.12
C CYS A 63 7.51 -1.24 -9.63
N CYS A 64 6.56 -0.85 -10.47
CA CYS A 64 6.59 -1.10 -11.91
C CYS A 64 7.04 0.11 -12.74
N VAL A 65 7.01 1.32 -12.18
CA VAL A 65 7.49 2.55 -12.84
C VAL A 65 8.91 2.84 -12.39
N LYS A 66 9.79 3.13 -13.34
CA LYS A 66 11.17 3.54 -13.05
C LYS A 66 11.19 4.85 -12.25
N SER A 67 12.31 5.17 -11.61
CA SER A 67 12.43 6.34 -10.72
C SER A 67 13.01 7.58 -11.39
N ASP A 68 13.21 7.53 -12.70
CA ASP A 68 13.47 8.71 -13.52
C ASP A 68 12.23 9.61 -13.60
N GLU A 69 12.49 10.91 -13.71
CA GLU A 69 11.47 11.95 -13.69
C GLU A 69 10.46 11.80 -14.85
N THR A 70 10.98 11.41 -16.02
CA THR A 70 10.21 11.11 -17.23
C THR A 70 9.16 10.04 -16.98
N SER A 71 9.57 8.83 -16.61
CA SER A 71 8.66 7.69 -16.38
C SER A 71 7.64 8.00 -15.29
N LEU A 72 8.04 8.75 -14.27
CA LEU A 72 7.14 9.17 -13.20
C LEU A 72 6.04 10.10 -13.69
N CYS A 73 6.39 11.15 -14.44
CA CYS A 73 5.41 12.10 -14.97
C CYS A 73 4.44 11.41 -15.94
N VAL A 74 4.96 10.67 -16.92
CA VAL A 74 4.11 10.10 -17.99
C VAL A 74 3.24 8.93 -17.55
N TYR A 75 3.53 8.31 -16.41
CA TYR A 75 2.66 7.28 -15.86
C TYR A 75 1.22 7.76 -15.76
N TRP A 76 0.96 9.01 -15.40
CA TRP A 76 -0.41 9.46 -15.15
C TRP A 76 -1.24 9.71 -16.42
N LEU A 77 -0.62 9.60 -17.60
CA LEU A 77 -1.26 9.84 -18.88
C LEU A 77 -1.98 8.60 -19.43
N SER A 78 -3.01 8.86 -20.22
CA SER A 78 -3.75 7.85 -20.98
C SER A 78 -3.00 7.43 -22.26
N SER A 79 -3.35 6.28 -22.83
CA SER A 79 -2.64 5.65 -23.94
C SER A 79 -2.66 6.46 -25.24
N ASP A 80 -3.69 7.28 -25.44
CA ASP A 80 -3.85 8.24 -26.55
C ASP A 80 -2.75 9.31 -26.60
N ARG A 81 -2.01 9.49 -25.50
CA ARG A 81 -0.87 10.41 -25.41
C ARG A 81 0.42 9.82 -25.94
N PHE A 82 0.44 8.54 -26.28
CA PHE A 82 1.64 7.84 -26.72
C PHE A 82 1.51 7.41 -28.16
N ILE A 83 2.51 7.79 -28.94
CA ILE A 83 2.64 7.40 -30.34
C ILE A 83 3.92 6.61 -30.52
N ARG A 84 3.88 5.67 -31.46
CA ARG A 84 5.06 4.94 -31.87
C ARG A 84 5.51 5.42 -33.24
N SER A 85 6.77 5.81 -33.33
CA SER A 85 7.44 6.10 -34.59
C SER A 85 8.24 4.86 -34.98
N ASP A 86 7.73 4.04 -35.90
CA ASP A 86 8.55 3.01 -36.53
C ASP A 86 9.40 3.63 -37.67
N ASN A 87 10.45 2.94 -38.10
CA ASN A 87 11.50 3.43 -39.01
C ASN A 87 11.00 4.05 -40.34
N ASP A 88 9.73 3.82 -40.72
CA ASP A 88 9.11 4.33 -41.94
C ASP A 88 8.26 5.61 -41.73
N ASN A 89 8.46 6.35 -40.64
CA ASN A 89 7.70 7.56 -40.27
C ASN A 89 6.17 7.34 -40.10
N LEU A 90 5.70 6.09 -40.03
CA LEU A 90 4.31 5.77 -39.76
C LEU A 90 4.02 5.95 -38.26
N ILE A 91 3.28 7.01 -37.93
CA ILE A 91 2.81 7.26 -36.56
C ILE A 91 1.70 6.26 -36.25
N THR A 92 1.97 5.35 -35.31
CA THR A 92 0.99 4.34 -34.89
C THR A 92 0.52 4.65 -33.47
N GLU A 93 -0.79 4.74 -33.28
CA GLU A 93 -1.39 4.84 -31.94
C GLU A 93 -1.19 3.56 -31.14
N ILE A 94 -1.02 3.70 -29.83
CA ILE A 94 -0.78 2.56 -28.95
C ILE A 94 -2.06 2.23 -28.19
N PRO A 95 -2.52 0.97 -28.25
CA PRO A 95 -3.79 0.59 -27.63
C PRO A 95 -3.74 0.57 -26.10
N ASN A 96 -2.55 0.41 -25.51
CA ASN A 96 -2.33 0.20 -24.08
C ASN A 96 -1.26 1.16 -23.53
N ARG A 97 -1.35 1.51 -22.26
CA ARG A 97 -0.33 2.32 -21.58
C ARG A 97 1.03 1.60 -21.55
N PRO A 98 2.15 2.32 -21.84
CA PRO A 98 3.47 1.72 -22.00
C PRO A 98 4.18 1.42 -20.67
N PHE A 99 3.52 0.71 -19.75
CA PHE A 99 4.07 0.39 -18.42
C PHE A 99 3.84 -1.06 -18.00
N GLY A 100 4.70 -1.55 -17.10
CA GLY A 100 4.69 -2.95 -16.64
C GLY A 100 4.89 -3.92 -17.80
N VAL A 101 4.03 -4.93 -17.92
CA VAL A 101 4.04 -5.92 -19.02
C VAL A 101 4.04 -5.28 -20.42
N HIS A 102 3.37 -4.13 -20.60
CA HIS A 102 3.31 -3.42 -21.88
C HIS A 102 4.39 -2.32 -22.02
N ALA A 103 5.47 -2.39 -21.22
CA ALA A 103 6.49 -1.35 -21.16
C ALA A 103 7.14 -1.02 -22.52
N MET A 104 7.29 0.28 -22.79
CA MET A 104 8.01 0.83 -23.94
C MET A 104 9.04 1.88 -23.48
N ASN A 105 10.01 2.19 -24.34
CA ASN A 105 11.07 3.15 -24.03
C ASN A 105 10.60 4.55 -24.38
N ILE A 106 10.76 5.50 -23.47
CA ILE A 106 10.29 6.89 -23.65
C ILE A 106 11.48 7.76 -24.06
N GLU A 107 11.37 8.46 -25.19
CA GLU A 107 12.51 9.22 -25.75
C GLU A 107 12.64 10.65 -25.21
N GLN A 108 11.55 11.28 -24.77
CA GLN A 108 11.52 12.72 -24.49
C GLN A 108 11.67 13.03 -22.99
N SER A 109 12.63 13.90 -22.62
CA SER A 109 13.02 14.12 -21.22
C SER A 109 12.84 15.55 -20.69
N VAL A 110 12.80 16.57 -21.54
CA VAL A 110 13.00 17.96 -21.07
C VAL A 110 11.76 18.55 -20.38
N LEU A 111 10.57 18.37 -20.96
CA LEU A 111 9.33 18.94 -20.40
C LEU A 111 8.83 18.19 -19.15
N MET A 112 9.27 16.95 -18.95
CA MET A 112 8.74 16.06 -17.91
C MET A 112 9.30 16.35 -16.51
N LYS A 113 10.40 17.09 -16.42
CA LYS A 113 10.97 17.52 -15.12
C LYS A 113 10.04 18.46 -14.37
N ALA A 114 9.21 19.22 -15.09
CA ALA A 114 8.29 20.18 -14.49
C ALA A 114 7.20 19.52 -13.63
N CYS A 115 6.88 18.24 -13.84
CA CYS A 115 5.83 17.55 -13.09
C CYS A 115 6.33 16.97 -11.75
N VAL A 116 7.66 16.87 -11.56
CA VAL A 116 8.27 16.11 -10.46
C VAL A 116 8.85 17.04 -9.41
N ALA A 117 8.55 16.79 -8.15
CA ALA A 117 9.16 17.46 -7.01
C ALA A 117 9.73 16.45 -6.02
N LYS A 118 10.60 16.93 -5.13
CA LYS A 118 11.12 16.12 -4.03
C LYS A 118 10.10 16.03 -2.90
N ALA A 119 10.05 14.87 -2.25
CA ALA A 119 9.28 14.64 -1.03
C ALA A 119 9.68 15.66 0.03
N SER A 120 8.67 16.27 0.66
CA SER A 120 8.91 17.19 1.78
C SER A 120 9.49 16.43 2.98
N VAL A 121 10.19 17.16 3.85
CA VAL A 121 10.75 16.58 5.10
C VAL A 121 9.65 15.95 5.94
N LEU A 122 8.49 16.62 6.05
CA LEU A 122 7.35 16.13 6.81
C LEU A 122 6.82 14.80 6.28
N GLU A 123 6.65 14.68 4.97
CA GLU A 123 6.18 13.43 4.35
C GLU A 123 7.18 12.29 4.57
N ARG A 124 8.48 12.57 4.52
CA ARG A 124 9.52 11.56 4.79
C ARG A 124 9.50 11.10 6.25
N LEU A 125 9.38 12.04 7.19
CA LEU A 125 9.25 11.71 8.62
C LEU A 125 7.98 10.89 8.89
N SER A 126 6.88 11.24 8.23
CA SER A 126 5.61 10.52 8.35
C SER A 126 5.71 9.09 7.81
N SER A 127 6.32 8.89 6.63
CA SER A 127 6.60 7.55 6.10
C SER A 127 7.57 6.75 6.98
N LEU A 128 8.57 7.39 7.59
CA LEU A 128 9.49 6.76 8.54
C LEU A 128 8.77 6.32 9.82
N ALA A 129 7.81 7.10 10.31
CA ALA A 129 6.98 6.70 11.44
C ALA A 129 6.17 5.43 11.09
N SER A 130 5.54 5.38 9.91
CA SER A 130 4.88 4.16 9.43
C SER A 130 5.84 2.98 9.35
N LEU A 131 7.05 3.18 8.81
CA LEU A 131 8.06 2.12 8.73
C LEU A 131 8.40 1.57 10.13
N TYR A 132 8.64 2.47 11.09
CA TYR A 132 8.93 2.10 12.47
C TYR A 132 7.82 1.25 13.08
N TYR A 133 6.57 1.67 12.98
CA TYR A 133 5.43 0.93 13.55
C TYR A 133 5.20 -0.41 12.88
N ILE A 134 5.38 -0.50 11.55
CA ILE A 134 5.29 -1.78 10.84
C ILE A 134 6.39 -2.74 11.31
N LEU A 135 7.64 -2.27 11.41
CA LEU A 135 8.78 -3.10 11.84
C LEU A 135 8.64 -3.55 13.29
N ILE A 136 8.26 -2.67 14.20
CA ILE A 136 7.98 -3.04 15.60
C ILE A 136 6.84 -4.05 15.67
N GLY A 137 5.78 -3.86 14.87
CA GLY A 137 4.70 -4.83 14.77
C GLY A 137 5.21 -6.22 14.38
N ILE A 138 6.03 -6.32 13.32
CA ILE A 138 6.62 -7.59 12.87
C ILE A 138 7.46 -8.24 13.99
N VAL A 139 8.35 -7.47 14.63
CA VAL A 139 9.25 -8.00 15.68
C VAL A 139 8.47 -8.44 16.91
N SER A 140 7.48 -7.66 17.33
CA SER A 140 6.59 -8.00 18.46
C SER A 140 5.86 -9.31 18.21
N GLU A 141 5.28 -9.48 17.02
CA GLU A 141 4.56 -10.70 16.67
C GLU A 141 5.45 -11.94 16.64
N ILE A 142 6.60 -11.86 15.98
CA ILE A 142 7.55 -12.97 15.92
C ILE A 142 8.01 -13.35 17.33
N SER A 143 8.30 -12.35 18.18
CA SER A 143 8.72 -12.60 19.56
C SER A 143 7.65 -13.37 20.35
N ARG A 144 6.37 -13.04 20.17
CA ARG A 144 5.26 -13.68 20.88
C ARG A 144 4.98 -15.10 20.38
N VAL A 145 5.18 -15.37 19.10
CA VAL A 145 5.12 -16.74 18.56
C VAL A 145 6.23 -17.62 19.16
N VAL A 146 7.44 -17.07 19.36
CA VAL A 146 8.59 -17.83 19.91
C VAL A 146 8.53 -17.96 21.43
N ARG A 147 8.06 -16.91 22.14
CA ARG A 147 7.87 -16.90 23.59
C ARG A 147 6.45 -16.45 23.92
N PRO A 148 5.51 -17.39 24.03
CA PRO A 148 4.13 -17.03 24.31
C PRO A 148 3.99 -16.57 25.76
N THR A 149 3.82 -15.26 25.98
CA THR A 149 3.36 -14.72 27.25
C THR A 149 1.84 -14.62 27.24
N ILE A 150 1.20 -15.16 28.27
CA ILE A 150 -0.23 -15.44 28.28
C ILE A 150 -1.06 -14.18 28.59
N CYS A 151 -0.48 -13.15 29.24
CA CYS A 151 -1.26 -12.09 29.87
C CYS A 151 -0.66 -10.67 29.87
N ASP A 152 0.46 -10.41 29.18
CA ASP A 152 1.00 -9.04 29.16
C ASP A 152 0.16 -8.11 28.26
N GLU A 153 -0.10 -6.90 28.79
CA GLU A 153 -0.96 -5.81 28.30
C GLU A 153 -0.81 -5.44 26.81
N ASP A 154 -1.76 -4.61 26.37
CA ASP A 154 -2.48 -4.70 25.10
C ASP A 154 -1.68 -4.60 23.80
N TRP A 155 -2.25 -5.32 22.85
CA TRP A 155 -1.87 -5.39 21.46
C TRP A 155 -2.19 -4.08 20.73
N PRO A 156 -1.23 -3.53 19.97
CA PRO A 156 -1.60 -3.19 18.61
C PRO A 156 -0.46 -3.50 17.65
N SER A 157 -0.84 -4.07 16.52
CA SER A 157 -0.02 -4.06 15.32
C SER A 157 -0.99 -4.02 14.14
N ILE A 158 -1.99 -3.14 14.23
CA ILE A 158 -2.80 -2.75 13.07
C ILE A 158 -1.89 -2.31 11.91
N PRO A 159 -0.75 -1.61 12.15
CA PRO A 159 0.23 -1.33 11.11
C PRO A 159 0.75 -2.58 10.38
N LEU A 160 0.85 -3.73 11.05
CA LEU A 160 1.30 -4.98 10.43
C LEU A 160 0.38 -5.42 9.28
N ALA A 161 -0.94 -5.21 9.41
CA ALA A 161 -1.92 -5.45 8.33
C ALA A 161 -1.60 -4.66 7.05
N LEU A 162 -0.85 -3.57 7.18
CA LEU A 162 -0.39 -2.70 6.10
C LEU A 162 1.08 -2.95 5.72
N SER A 163 1.69 -4.05 6.15
CA SER A 163 3.08 -4.41 5.77
C SER A 163 3.30 -4.52 4.27
N TRP A 164 2.26 -4.82 3.49
CA TRP A 164 2.32 -4.80 2.03
C TRP A 164 2.63 -3.41 1.45
N THR A 165 2.44 -2.32 2.22
CA THR A 165 2.77 -0.95 1.81
C THR A 165 4.27 -0.63 1.90
N LEU A 166 5.09 -1.53 2.47
CA LEU A 166 6.53 -1.32 2.67
C LEU A 166 7.30 -0.89 1.39
N PRO A 167 7.05 -1.44 0.19
CA PRO A 167 7.73 -0.95 -1.01
C PRO A 167 7.44 0.53 -1.30
N ALA A 168 6.21 0.98 -1.06
CA ALA A 168 5.80 2.38 -1.27
C ALA A 168 6.48 3.30 -0.26
N ILE A 169 6.49 2.90 1.02
CA ILE A 169 7.18 3.60 2.10
C ILE A 169 8.69 3.69 1.83
N TYR A 170 9.30 2.59 1.40
CA TYR A 170 10.73 2.51 1.05
C TYR A 170 11.07 3.45 -0.10
N ARG A 171 10.31 3.40 -1.20
CA ARG A 171 10.50 4.30 -2.35
C ARG A 171 10.37 5.77 -1.91
N ARG A 172 9.36 6.08 -1.10
CA ARG A 172 9.09 7.44 -0.60
C ARG A 172 10.24 7.99 0.26
N THR A 173 10.82 7.13 1.11
CA THR A 173 11.85 7.52 2.06
C THR A 173 13.22 7.71 1.40
N ILE A 174 13.57 6.84 0.44
CA ILE A 174 14.91 6.77 -0.15
C ILE A 174 15.00 7.45 -1.52
N ARG A 175 14.03 7.24 -2.41
CA ARG A 175 14.13 7.68 -3.81
C ARG A 175 13.67 9.12 -4.04
N ASN A 176 13.09 9.78 -3.05
CA ASN A 176 12.76 11.21 -2.92
C ASN A 176 11.91 11.87 -4.02
N ASN A 177 11.82 11.35 -5.24
CA ASN A 177 11.15 11.99 -6.37
C ASN A 177 9.69 11.55 -6.48
N LEU A 178 8.80 12.52 -6.73
CA LEU A 178 7.36 12.36 -6.74
C LEU A 178 6.73 13.26 -7.78
N VAL A 179 5.63 12.82 -8.40
CA VAL A 179 4.85 13.72 -9.25
C VAL A 179 4.03 14.62 -8.34
N ALA A 180 4.33 15.91 -8.37
CA ALA A 180 3.67 16.93 -7.55
C ALA A 180 2.61 17.70 -8.32
N PHE A 181 2.72 17.74 -9.65
CA PHE A 181 1.83 18.49 -10.52
C PHE A 181 1.21 17.58 -11.56
N ASP A 182 -0.07 17.79 -11.84
CA ASP A 182 -0.82 17.01 -12.83
C ASP A 182 -0.17 17.12 -14.21
N PRO A 183 0.33 16.01 -14.77
CA PRO A 183 0.92 15.99 -16.10
C PRO A 183 -0.03 16.45 -17.21
N ASN A 184 -1.34 16.24 -17.05
CA ASN A 184 -2.31 16.67 -18.07
C ASN A 184 -2.37 18.20 -18.16
N ASN A 185 -2.25 18.89 -17.03
CA ASN A 185 -2.25 20.36 -16.98
C ASN A 185 -0.96 20.97 -17.52
N ILE A 186 0.19 20.31 -17.28
CA ILE A 186 1.50 20.80 -17.73
C ILE A 186 1.72 20.52 -19.22
N LEU A 187 1.40 19.30 -19.66
CA LEU A 187 1.73 18.82 -21.00
C LEU A 187 0.65 19.16 -22.03
N GLY A 188 -0.52 19.65 -21.61
CA GLY A 188 -1.60 20.02 -22.53
C GLY A 188 -1.96 18.87 -23.45
N ASN A 189 -1.83 19.04 -24.78
CA ASN A 189 -2.06 18.02 -25.83
C ASN A 189 -0.79 17.40 -26.44
N TYR A 190 0.36 17.58 -25.80
CA TYR A 190 1.64 17.04 -26.27
C TYR A 190 1.64 15.50 -26.37
N GLN A 191 2.03 14.98 -27.55
CA GLN A 191 2.19 13.55 -27.82
C GLN A 191 3.62 13.08 -27.49
N ILE A 192 3.73 11.90 -26.90
CA ILE A 192 4.99 11.32 -26.43
C ILE A 192 5.37 10.16 -27.35
N THR A 193 6.56 10.25 -27.93
CA THR A 193 7.13 9.17 -28.74
C THR A 193 7.68 8.06 -27.85
N VAL A 194 7.30 6.82 -28.16
CA VAL A 194 7.84 5.63 -27.50
C VAL A 194 8.31 4.57 -28.48
N ASN A 195 9.35 3.84 -28.08
CA ASN A 195 9.98 2.79 -28.87
C ASN A 195 9.87 1.42 -28.20
N LYS A 196 10.00 0.36 -29.01
CA LYS A 196 10.07 -1.01 -28.49
C LYS A 196 11.20 -1.17 -27.49
N LEU A 197 10.91 -1.85 -26.38
CA LEU A 197 11.93 -2.27 -25.42
C LEU A 197 12.77 -3.43 -25.99
N ALA A 198 14.07 -3.41 -25.72
CA ALA A 198 14.93 -4.58 -25.87
C ALA A 198 14.46 -5.74 -24.97
N GLU A 199 14.65 -6.99 -25.40
CA GLU A 199 14.12 -8.17 -24.69
C GLU A 199 14.58 -8.28 -23.23
N HIS A 200 15.87 -8.02 -22.95
CA HIS A 200 16.40 -8.05 -21.59
C HIS A 200 15.65 -7.09 -20.65
N ASN A 201 15.28 -5.91 -21.15
CA ASN A 201 14.53 -4.93 -20.39
C ASN A 201 13.08 -5.38 -20.18
N LYS A 202 12.48 -6.11 -21.13
CA LYS A 202 11.12 -6.64 -20.96
C LYS A 202 11.04 -7.58 -19.76
N ASN A 203 12.01 -8.48 -19.62
CA ASN A 203 12.06 -9.43 -18.50
C ASN A 203 12.13 -8.72 -17.13
N ASP A 204 12.87 -7.62 -17.00
CA ASP A 204 12.88 -6.80 -15.78
C ASP A 204 11.48 -6.25 -15.46
N HIS A 205 10.76 -5.74 -16.47
CA HIS A 205 9.39 -5.24 -16.27
C HIS A 205 8.40 -6.35 -15.89
N TYR A 206 8.50 -7.54 -16.49
CA TYR A 206 7.71 -8.70 -16.05
C TYR A 206 8.00 -9.06 -14.59
N ALA A 207 9.28 -9.13 -14.21
CA ALA A 207 9.69 -9.44 -12.85
C ALA A 207 9.13 -8.42 -11.84
N ARG A 208 9.16 -7.12 -12.16
CA ARG A 208 8.57 -6.06 -11.31
C ARG A 208 7.06 -6.20 -11.14
N VAL A 209 6.34 -6.52 -12.21
CA VAL A 209 4.88 -6.72 -12.16
C VAL A 209 4.54 -7.96 -11.33
N THR A 210 5.26 -9.06 -11.54
CA THR A 210 5.12 -10.28 -10.73
C THR A 210 5.44 -10.02 -9.27
N PHE A 211 6.50 -9.27 -8.98
CA PHE A 211 6.85 -8.87 -7.62
C PHE A 211 5.74 -8.03 -6.96
N ALA A 212 5.21 -7.02 -7.65
CA ALA A 212 4.10 -6.22 -7.15
C ALA A 212 2.86 -7.08 -6.86
N ALA A 213 2.54 -8.03 -7.75
CA ALA A 213 1.46 -8.98 -7.55
C ALA A 213 1.69 -9.86 -6.32
N LEU A 214 2.87 -10.48 -6.19
CA LEU A 214 3.21 -11.32 -5.04
C LEU A 214 3.14 -10.55 -3.72
N VAL A 215 3.69 -9.33 -3.67
CA VAL A 215 3.61 -8.50 -2.46
C VAL A 215 2.15 -8.16 -2.14
N SER A 216 1.37 -7.75 -3.14
CA SER A 216 -0.05 -7.38 -2.95
C SER A 216 -0.95 -8.55 -2.52
N ILE A 217 -0.62 -9.78 -2.94
CA ILE A 217 -1.43 -10.97 -2.71
C ILE A 217 -0.97 -11.72 -1.46
N VAL A 218 0.33 -11.92 -1.25
CA VAL A 218 0.88 -12.85 -0.25
C VAL A 218 1.20 -12.15 1.07
N VAL A 219 1.83 -10.97 1.03
CA VAL A 219 2.29 -10.28 2.27
C VAL A 219 1.16 -10.01 3.26
N PRO A 220 -0.06 -9.61 2.85
CA PRO A 220 -1.16 -9.46 3.80
C PRO A 220 -1.46 -10.73 4.61
N TRP A 221 -1.32 -11.93 4.02
CA TRP A 221 -1.61 -13.20 4.70
C TRP A 221 -0.60 -13.57 5.76
N ILE A 222 0.62 -13.02 5.71
CA ILE A 222 1.61 -13.21 6.80
C ILE A 222 1.00 -12.75 8.13
N THR A 223 0.19 -11.69 8.10
CA THR A 223 -0.46 -11.13 9.28
C THR A 223 -1.55 -12.04 9.85
N VAL A 224 -2.25 -12.77 8.98
CA VAL A 224 -3.24 -13.78 9.38
C VAL A 224 -2.53 -14.96 10.05
N LEU A 225 -1.42 -15.43 9.46
CA LEU A 225 -0.65 -16.54 10.02
C LEU A 225 -0.07 -16.18 11.39
N LEU A 226 0.54 -15.01 11.52
CA LEU A 226 1.07 -14.53 12.81
C LEU A 226 -0.05 -14.38 13.85
N ALA A 227 -1.19 -13.80 13.46
CA ALA A 227 -2.34 -13.69 14.35
C ALA A 227 -2.93 -15.06 14.73
N TYR A 228 -2.84 -16.08 13.88
CA TYR A 228 -3.34 -17.41 14.19
C TYR A 228 -2.45 -18.15 15.20
N PHE A 229 -1.13 -18.01 15.09
CA PHE A 229 -0.16 -18.71 15.94
C PHE A 229 0.18 -17.98 17.24
N THR A 230 -0.29 -16.76 17.41
CA THR A 230 -0.10 -16.02 18.66
C THR A 230 -1.24 -16.34 19.63
N PRO A 231 -0.99 -16.90 20.84
CA PRO A 231 -2.03 -17.15 21.84
C PRO A 231 -2.40 -15.87 22.63
N PRO A 232 -3.53 -15.85 23.37
CA PRO A 232 -4.56 -16.90 23.61
C PRO A 232 -5.73 -17.01 22.60
N ILE A 233 -6.72 -17.88 22.84
CA ILE A 233 -7.80 -18.32 21.89
C ILE A 233 -8.58 -17.19 21.17
N GLY A 234 -8.74 -15.99 21.76
CA GLY A 234 -9.37 -14.82 21.10
C GLY A 234 -8.66 -14.38 19.80
N PHE A 235 -7.43 -14.84 19.60
CA PHE A 235 -6.65 -14.67 18.38
C PHE A 235 -7.18 -15.46 17.18
N TYR A 236 -7.94 -16.53 17.40
CA TYR A 236 -8.65 -17.22 16.32
C TYR A 236 -9.75 -16.34 15.71
N CYS A 237 -10.47 -15.56 16.52
CA CYS A 237 -11.46 -14.60 16.03
C CYS A 237 -10.80 -13.45 15.26
N ARG A 238 -9.61 -13.06 15.71
CA ARG A 238 -8.81 -12.06 15.02
C ARG A 238 -8.24 -12.53 13.70
N SER A 239 -7.66 -13.73 13.64
CA SER A 239 -7.14 -14.28 12.39
C SER A 239 -8.26 -14.47 11.36
N LYS A 240 -9.46 -14.85 11.81
CA LYS A 240 -10.70 -14.80 11.01
C LYS A 240 -11.07 -13.40 10.53
N TYR A 241 -10.95 -12.39 11.39
CA TYR A 241 -11.23 -11.01 10.99
C TYR A 241 -10.24 -10.54 9.92
N LEU A 242 -8.94 -10.75 10.15
CA LEU A 242 -7.88 -10.37 9.21
C LEU A 242 -7.96 -11.16 7.89
N SER A 243 -8.42 -12.41 7.92
CA SER A 243 -8.59 -13.20 6.70
C SER A 243 -9.66 -12.63 5.77
N VAL A 244 -10.69 -11.96 6.31
CA VAL A 244 -11.68 -11.21 5.50
C VAL A 244 -10.99 -10.07 4.74
N LEU A 245 -10.17 -9.26 5.41
CA LEU A 245 -9.43 -8.17 4.77
C LEU A 245 -8.48 -8.71 3.70
N CYS A 246 -7.70 -9.75 4.03
CA CYS A 246 -6.73 -10.36 3.12
C CYS A 246 -7.42 -10.99 1.90
N SER A 247 -8.60 -11.61 2.08
CA SER A 247 -9.36 -12.19 0.97
C SER A 247 -9.83 -11.11 -0.02
N ILE A 248 -10.34 -9.97 0.47
CA ILE A 248 -10.73 -8.84 -0.38
C ILE A 248 -9.51 -8.32 -1.16
N TRP A 249 -8.38 -8.12 -0.46
CA TRP A 249 -7.15 -7.63 -1.06
C TRP A 249 -6.57 -8.57 -2.11
N SER A 250 -6.49 -9.88 -1.84
CA SER A 250 -5.98 -10.86 -2.79
C SER A 250 -6.89 -10.97 -4.01
N PHE A 251 -8.20 -11.04 -3.82
CA PHE A 251 -9.16 -11.11 -4.94
C PHE A 251 -9.05 -9.88 -5.85
N ASN A 252 -9.06 -8.68 -5.28
CA ASN A 252 -8.95 -7.44 -6.06
C ASN A 252 -7.59 -7.31 -6.75
N SER A 253 -6.50 -7.73 -6.09
CA SER A 253 -5.16 -7.69 -6.66
C SER A 253 -5.01 -8.66 -7.85
N ILE A 254 -5.63 -9.85 -7.77
CA ILE A 254 -5.70 -10.79 -8.90
C ILE A 254 -6.50 -10.19 -10.06
N LEU A 255 -7.67 -9.61 -9.78
CA LEU A 255 -8.47 -8.94 -10.83
C LEU A 255 -7.71 -7.80 -11.51
N ALA A 256 -7.00 -6.98 -10.72
CA ALA A 256 -6.20 -5.88 -11.25
C ALA A 256 -5.01 -6.37 -12.07
N LEU A 257 -4.35 -7.46 -11.65
CA LEU A 257 -3.30 -8.10 -12.45
C LEU A 257 -3.84 -8.60 -13.79
N LEU A 258 -5.00 -9.29 -13.79
CA LEU A 258 -5.63 -9.78 -15.02
C LEU A 258 -6.05 -8.63 -15.94
N SER A 259 -6.58 -7.53 -15.39
CA SER A 259 -6.87 -6.29 -16.12
C SER A 259 -5.60 -5.72 -16.77
N HIS A 260 -4.53 -5.60 -15.99
CA HIS A 260 -3.24 -5.10 -16.46
C HIS A 260 -2.64 -5.95 -17.58
N LEU A 261 -2.74 -7.29 -17.47
CA LEU A 261 -2.28 -8.21 -18.50
C LEU A 261 -3.05 -8.04 -19.82
N LYS A 262 -4.37 -7.81 -19.76
CA LYS A 262 -5.20 -7.50 -20.95
C LYS A 262 -4.84 -6.16 -21.60
N GLY A 263 -4.31 -5.22 -20.82
CA GLY A 263 -3.93 -3.89 -21.26
C GLY A 263 -4.94 -2.83 -20.84
N GLU A 264 -4.41 -1.69 -20.38
CA GLU A 264 -5.20 -0.59 -19.85
C GLU A 264 -4.94 0.69 -20.63
N LYS A 265 -6.00 1.43 -20.95
CA LYS A 265 -5.92 2.73 -21.64
C LYS A 265 -5.62 3.89 -20.72
N SER A 266 -6.06 3.84 -19.46
CA SER A 266 -5.88 4.91 -18.47
C SER A 266 -5.42 4.35 -17.14
N VAL A 267 -4.97 5.21 -16.23
CA VAL A 267 -4.57 4.86 -14.85
C VAL A 267 -5.73 4.33 -14.01
N ASN A 268 -6.94 4.82 -14.31
CA ASN A 268 -8.17 4.36 -13.67
C ASN A 268 -8.64 3.00 -14.21
N GLY A 269 -8.11 2.56 -15.36
CA GLY A 269 -8.50 1.32 -16.01
C GLY A 269 -9.97 1.36 -16.45
N ASN A 270 -10.64 0.20 -16.38
CA ASN A 270 -12.07 0.12 -16.63
C ASN A 270 -12.85 0.77 -15.48
N GLY A 271 -13.85 1.61 -15.79
CA GLY A 271 -14.71 2.27 -14.81
C GLY A 271 -15.41 1.30 -13.85
N LEU A 272 -15.75 0.08 -14.30
CA LEU A 272 -16.33 -0.94 -13.43
C LEU A 272 -15.33 -1.44 -12.37
N PHE A 273 -14.08 -1.71 -12.75
CA PHE A 273 -13.04 -2.09 -11.79
C PHE A 273 -12.70 -0.94 -10.85
N HIS A 274 -12.71 0.30 -11.36
CA HIS A 274 -12.52 1.48 -10.54
C HIS A 274 -13.59 1.56 -9.42
N ALA A 275 -14.86 1.40 -9.76
CA ALA A 275 -15.96 1.43 -8.78
C ALA A 275 -15.88 0.27 -7.77
N ILE A 276 -15.58 -0.96 -8.24
CA ILE A 276 -15.43 -2.13 -7.35
C ILE A 276 -14.31 -1.90 -6.35
N PHE A 277 -13.12 -1.49 -6.82
CA PHE A 277 -11.97 -1.26 -5.94
C PHE A 277 -12.23 -0.13 -4.96
N PHE A 278 -12.93 0.93 -5.37
CA PHE A 278 -13.34 2.01 -4.46
C PHE A 278 -14.28 1.50 -3.36
N ILE A 279 -15.35 0.77 -3.71
CA ILE A 279 -16.30 0.22 -2.72
C ILE A 279 -15.59 -0.75 -1.75
N CYS A 280 -14.71 -1.61 -2.27
CA CYS A 280 -13.87 -2.46 -1.44
C CYS A 280 -12.96 -1.65 -0.52
N GLY A 281 -12.39 -0.54 -1.00
CA GLY A 281 -11.59 0.39 -0.22
C GLY A 281 -12.34 0.98 0.96
N VAL A 282 -13.59 1.43 0.76
CA VAL A 282 -14.46 1.91 1.84
C VAL A 282 -14.70 0.82 2.88
N LYS A 283 -15.01 -0.41 2.42
CA LYS A 283 -15.18 -1.56 3.32
C LYS A 283 -13.92 -1.84 4.13
N ILE A 284 -12.75 -1.87 3.49
CA ILE A 284 -11.46 -2.08 4.16
C ILE A 284 -11.18 -0.95 5.17
N ALA A 285 -11.44 0.31 4.83
CA ALA A 285 -11.26 1.43 5.76
C ALA A 285 -12.11 1.26 7.02
N CYS A 286 -13.40 0.93 6.85
CA CYS A 286 -14.31 0.63 7.97
C CYS A 286 -13.82 -0.57 8.80
N LEU A 287 -13.37 -1.65 8.14
CA LEU A 287 -12.87 -2.83 8.83
C LEU A 287 -11.57 -2.53 9.60
N LEU A 288 -10.65 -1.76 9.03
CA LEU A 288 -9.42 -1.33 9.73
C LEU A 288 -9.74 -0.42 10.93
N PHE A 289 -10.73 0.45 10.80
CA PHE A 289 -11.19 1.29 11.91
C PHE A 289 -11.80 0.45 13.04
N VAL A 290 -12.72 -0.47 12.70
CA VAL A 290 -13.32 -1.40 13.67
C VAL A 290 -12.25 -2.29 14.31
N LEU A 291 -11.26 -2.77 13.55
CA LEU A 291 -10.12 -3.52 14.08
C LEU A 291 -9.34 -2.69 15.11
N GLY A 292 -9.18 -1.39 14.88
CA GLY A 292 -8.55 -0.49 15.83
C GLY A 292 -9.34 -0.32 17.13
N LEU A 293 -10.66 -0.20 17.03
CA LEU A 293 -11.53 -0.16 18.20
C LEU A 293 -11.52 -1.48 18.98
N LEU A 294 -11.61 -2.61 18.27
CA LEU A 294 -11.52 -3.95 18.83
C LEU A 294 -10.18 -4.24 19.50
N SER A 295 -9.09 -3.63 19.02
CA SER A 295 -7.76 -3.75 19.64
C SER A 295 -7.64 -2.94 20.93
N ASN A 296 -8.53 -1.96 21.15
CA ASN A 296 -8.51 -1.12 22.35
C ASN A 296 -9.38 -1.67 23.49
N GLN A 297 -10.40 -2.49 23.20
CA GLN A 297 -11.25 -3.11 24.22
C GLN A 297 -11.52 -4.58 23.90
N ASN A 298 -10.85 -5.48 24.64
CA ASN A 298 -10.96 -6.93 24.42
C ASN A 298 -12.39 -7.49 24.63
N THR A 299 -13.18 -6.86 25.50
CA THR A 299 -14.59 -7.24 25.75
C THR A 299 -15.48 -7.09 24.51
N TRP A 300 -15.11 -6.22 23.56
CA TRP A 300 -15.90 -6.02 22.33
C TRP A 300 -15.79 -7.20 21.37
N TRP A 301 -14.68 -7.96 21.42
CA TRP A 301 -14.59 -9.22 20.68
C TRP A 301 -15.65 -10.21 21.14
N VAL A 302 -15.85 -10.32 22.46
CA VAL A 302 -16.89 -11.19 23.03
C VAL A 302 -18.28 -10.68 22.71
N GLY A 303 -18.51 -9.37 22.81
CA GLY A 303 -19.81 -8.77 22.49
C GLY A 303 -20.25 -8.95 21.04
N LEU A 304 -19.32 -8.88 20.08
CA LEU A 304 -19.63 -8.96 18.65
C LEU A 304 -19.54 -10.38 18.07
N PHE A 305 -18.65 -11.23 18.60
CA PHE A 305 -18.36 -12.55 18.05
C PHE A 305 -18.67 -13.71 19.02
N GLY A 306 -19.15 -13.40 20.23
CA GLY A 306 -19.60 -14.35 21.23
C GLY A 306 -18.49 -14.92 22.13
N ASN A 307 -18.89 -15.80 23.05
CA ASN A 307 -18.02 -16.39 24.09
C ASN A 307 -16.86 -17.22 23.52
N ALA A 308 -16.92 -17.63 22.25
CA ALA A 308 -15.79 -18.30 21.59
C ALA A 308 -14.55 -17.40 21.46
N CYS A 309 -14.73 -16.08 21.55
CA CYS A 309 -13.66 -15.10 21.53
C CYS A 309 -13.25 -14.60 22.93
N ASP A 310 -13.79 -15.21 23.99
CA ASP A 310 -13.44 -14.85 25.36
C ASP A 310 -12.06 -15.41 25.75
N ILE A 311 -11.17 -14.52 26.17
CA ILE A 311 -9.80 -14.83 26.62
C ILE A 311 -9.66 -14.76 28.15
N SER A 312 -10.74 -14.44 28.88
CA SER A 312 -10.73 -14.29 30.32
C SER A 312 -10.27 -15.54 31.06
N SER A 313 -10.56 -16.73 30.52
CA SER A 313 -10.14 -18.01 31.09
C SER A 313 -8.66 -18.32 30.88
N ALA A 314 -8.07 -17.84 29.77
CA ALA A 314 -6.66 -17.99 29.48
C ALA A 314 -5.80 -17.01 30.30
N CYS A 315 -6.33 -15.83 30.61
CA CYS A 315 -5.59 -14.79 31.33
C CYS A 315 -5.72 -14.84 32.87
N LYS A 316 -6.28 -15.91 33.44
CA LYS A 316 -6.55 -16.04 34.88
C LYS A 316 -5.34 -16.32 35.77
N VAL A 317 -4.12 -16.35 35.24
CA VAL A 317 -2.89 -16.66 36.00
C VAL A 317 -1.84 -15.58 35.75
N ALA A 318 -2.10 -14.37 36.22
CA ALA A 318 -1.08 -13.36 36.44
C ALA A 318 -1.47 -12.59 37.71
N TYR A 319 -1.14 -13.18 38.86
CA TYR A 319 -0.97 -12.46 40.13
C TYR A 319 0.52 -12.26 40.36
#